data_AF-A0A351SI88-F1
#
_entry.id   AF-A0A351SI88-F1
#
_cell.length_a   1.000
_cell.length_b   1.000
_cell.length_c   1.000
_cell.angle_alpha   90.00
_cell.angle_beta   90.00
_cell.angle_gamma   90.00
#
_symmetry.space_group_name_H-M   'P 1'
#
loop_
_entity.id
_entity.type
_entity.pdbx_description
1 polymer ?
#
loop_
_entity_poly.entity_id
_entity_poly.type
_entity_poly.pdbx_seq_one_letter_code
_entity_poly.pdbx_strand_id
1 'polypeptide(L)'
;MLSVLKEWYERHFSDPQVIILALMLIGAAIALFLFGNILAPVLVALILAYLLEGIVSPIVKLGIPRTWAVTIVMLVFLVLFWGLAIGLIPVLSRQVSQLIADMPSMISKGQGLLLLLPEMYPAIFTEEQI
;
A
#
# COMPACT_ATOMS: atom_id res chain seq x y z
N MET A 1 13.89 -38.02 -12.97
CA MET A 1 13.64 -36.71 -12.32
C MET A 1 14.93 -36.13 -11.73
N LEU A 2 15.69 -36.90 -10.92
CA LEU A 2 17.01 -36.46 -10.40
C LEU A 2 18.08 -36.22 -11.49
N SER A 3 18.04 -36.95 -12.61
CA SER A 3 18.95 -36.75 -13.75
C SER A 3 18.78 -35.38 -14.43
N VAL A 4 17.54 -34.90 -14.56
CA VAL A 4 17.22 -33.58 -15.14
C VAL A 4 17.74 -32.45 -14.26
N LEU A 5 17.61 -32.59 -12.93
CA LEU A 5 18.19 -31.67 -11.95
C LEU A 5 19.73 -31.67 -12.01
N LYS A 6 20.36 -32.83 -12.20
CA LYS A 6 21.81 -32.97 -12.28
C LYS A 6 22.39 -32.38 -13.57
N GLU A 7 21.76 -32.63 -14.72
CA GLU A 7 22.17 -32.04 -16.00
C GLU A 7 21.96 -30.52 -16.04
N TRP A 8 20.87 -30.03 -15.45
CA TRP A 8 20.64 -28.58 -15.30
C TRP A 8 21.70 -27.94 -14.40
N TYR A 9 22.04 -28.59 -13.28
CA TYR A 9 23.07 -28.13 -12.35
C TYR A 9 24.45 -28.09 -13.03
N GLU A 10 24.90 -29.16 -13.68
CA GLU A 10 26.21 -29.17 -14.35
C GLU A 10 26.29 -28.14 -15.49
N ARG A 11 25.19 -27.82 -16.16
CA ARG A 11 25.17 -26.81 -17.23
C ARG A 11 25.17 -25.36 -16.73
N HIS A 12 24.50 -25.08 -15.60
CA HIS A 12 24.35 -23.72 -15.06
C HIS A 12 25.40 -23.37 -14.00
N PHE A 13 25.87 -24.34 -13.21
CA PHE A 13 26.90 -24.12 -12.17
C PHE A 13 28.33 -24.09 -12.73
N SER A 14 28.54 -24.40 -14.01
CA SER A 14 29.83 -24.20 -14.69
C SER A 14 30.07 -22.76 -15.13
N ASP A 15 29.06 -21.88 -15.07
CA ASP A 15 29.21 -20.46 -15.33
C ASP A 15 29.58 -19.72 -14.02
N PRO A 16 30.81 -19.16 -13.92
CA PRO A 16 31.22 -18.39 -12.74
C PRO A 16 30.25 -17.26 -12.38
N GLN A 17 29.53 -16.72 -13.37
CA GLN A 17 28.55 -15.64 -13.15
C GLN A 17 27.37 -16.12 -12.32
N VAL A 18 26.88 -17.34 -12.57
CA VAL A 18 25.73 -17.92 -11.84
C VAL A 18 26.11 -18.17 -10.38
N ILE A 19 27.34 -18.62 -10.12
CA ILE A 19 27.85 -18.81 -8.75
C ILE A 19 27.95 -17.46 -8.02
N ILE A 20 28.47 -16.43 -8.68
CA ILE A 20 28.58 -15.07 -8.09
C ILE A 20 27.18 -14.52 -7.79
N LEU A 21 26.22 -14.67 -8.71
CA LEU A 21 24.83 -14.24 -8.50
C LEU A 21 24.19 -15.00 -7.35
N ALA A 22 24.37 -16.31 -7.27
CA ALA A 22 23.85 -17.13 -6.17
C ALA A 22 24.44 -16.69 -4.82
N LEU A 23 25.75 -16.44 -4.76
CA LEU A 23 26.40 -15.91 -3.56
C LEU A 23 25.90 -14.52 -3.19
N MET A 24 25.70 -13.62 -4.17
CA MET A 24 25.11 -12.29 -3.94
C MET A 24 23.68 -12.40 -3.39
N LEU A 25 22.85 -13.27 -3.97
CA LEU A 25 21.47 -13.45 -3.51
C LEU A 25 21.41 -14.03 -2.11
N ILE A 26 22.24 -15.03 -1.81
CA ILE A 26 22.33 -15.61 -0.46
C ILE A 26 22.84 -14.55 0.53
N GLY A 27 23.88 -13.80 0.17
CA GLY A 27 24.41 -12.71 0.99
C GLY A 27 23.36 -11.62 1.26
N ALA A 28 22.61 -11.21 0.24
CA ALA A 28 21.52 -10.25 0.36
C ALA A 28 20.38 -10.80 1.22
N ALA A 29 20.01 -12.07 1.06
CA ALA A 29 18.99 -12.72 1.89
C ALA A 29 19.41 -12.80 3.36
N ILE A 30 20.67 -13.14 3.65
CA ILE A 30 21.23 -13.13 5.00
C ILE A 30 21.23 -11.70 5.56
N ALA A 31 21.66 -10.72 4.77
CA ALA A 31 21.63 -9.32 5.18
C ALA A 31 20.20 -8.84 5.49
N LEU A 32 19.22 -9.19 4.65
CA LEU A 32 17.81 -8.89 4.91
C LEU A 32 17.27 -9.63 6.14
N PHE A 33 17.70 -10.86 6.38
CA PHE A 33 17.27 -11.61 7.55
C PHE A 33 17.85 -11.02 8.86
N LEU A 34 19.13 -10.66 8.87
CA LEU A 34 19.80 -10.10 10.04
C LEU A 34 19.48 -8.63 10.27
N PHE A 35 19.48 -7.83 9.21
CA PHE A 35 19.32 -6.38 9.27
C PHE A 35 17.94 -5.90 8.84
N GLY A 36 17.01 -6.76 8.43
CA GLY A 36 15.69 -6.35 7.90
C GLY A 36 14.93 -5.40 8.82
N ASN A 37 15.00 -5.60 10.13
CA ASN A 37 14.36 -4.73 11.12
C ASN A 37 14.95 -3.30 11.15
N ILE A 38 16.22 -3.14 10.76
CA ILE A 38 16.91 -1.84 10.66
C ILE A 38 16.82 -1.29 9.22
N LEU A 39 16.87 -2.16 8.21
CA LEU A 39 16.75 -1.78 6.80
C LEU A 39 15.37 -1.20 6.51
N ALA A 40 14.30 -1.77 7.06
CA ALA A 40 12.94 -1.29 6.84
C ALA A 40 12.77 0.21 7.19
N PRO A 41 13.08 0.69 8.41
CA PRO A 41 12.98 2.11 8.74
C PRO A 41 13.94 2.98 7.94
N VAL A 42 15.13 2.49 7.58
CA VAL A 42 16.09 3.22 6.74
C VAL A 42 15.57 3.42 5.32
N LEU A 43 15.00 2.38 4.71
CA LEU A 43 14.38 2.46 3.38
C LEU A 43 13.18 3.39 3.38
N VAL A 44 12.34 3.34 4.43
CA VAL A 44 11.23 4.29 4.61
C VAL A 44 11.76 5.72 4.71
N ALA A 45 12.79 5.96 5.52
CA ALA A 45 13.40 7.28 5.64
C ALA A 45 13.98 7.78 4.30
N LEU A 46 14.59 6.89 3.51
CA LEU A 46 15.11 7.21 2.18
C LEU A 46 13.99 7.60 1.20
N ILE A 47 12.93 6.80 1.15
CA ILE A 47 11.75 7.08 0.31
C ILE A 47 11.13 8.42 0.69
N LEU A 48 10.95 8.67 2.00
CA LEU A 48 10.42 9.93 2.50
C LEU A 48 11.34 11.11 2.17
N ALA A 49 12.65 10.95 2.35
CA ALA A 49 13.62 11.99 2.00
C ALA A 49 13.52 12.35 0.50
N TYR A 50 13.43 11.36 -0.38
CA TYR A 50 13.26 11.59 -1.82
C TYR A 50 11.92 12.24 -2.16
N LEU A 51 10.84 11.80 -1.52
CA LEU A 51 9.49 12.36 -1.71
C LEU A 51 9.42 13.83 -1.29
N LEU A 52 10.05 14.17 -0.16
CA LEU A 52 10.04 15.52 0.39
C LEU A 52 11.05 16.46 -0.28
N GLU A 53 12.04 15.93 -1.02
CA GLU A 53 13.06 16.74 -1.71
C GLU A 53 12.43 17.75 -2.69
N GLY A 54 11.25 17.43 -3.26
CA GLY A 54 10.49 18.36 -4.12
C GLY A 54 10.02 19.62 -3.39
N ILE A 55 9.77 19.54 -2.08
CA ILE A 55 9.39 20.68 -1.22
C ILE A 55 10.64 21.33 -0.62
N VAL A 56 11.67 20.55 -0.27
CA VAL A 56 12.93 21.07 0.26
C VAL A 56 13.67 21.93 -0.78
N SER A 57 13.72 21.49 -2.04
CA SER A 57 14.43 22.17 -3.13
C SER A 57 14.08 23.66 -3.29
N PRO A 58 12.80 24.08 -3.38
CA PRO A 58 12.45 25.49 -3.46
C PRO A 58 12.80 26.27 -2.18
N ILE A 59 12.70 25.66 -1.00
CA ILE A 59 13.06 26.29 0.28
C ILE A 59 14.56 26.60 0.33
N VAL A 60 15.39 25.69 -0.17
CA VAL A 60 16.84 25.91 -0.28
C VAL A 60 17.16 27.02 -1.30
N LYS A 61 16.44 27.08 -2.42
CA LYS A 61 16.59 28.16 -3.42
C LYS A 61 16.23 29.55 -2.88
N LEU A 62 15.40 29.62 -1.83
CA LEU A 62 15.08 30.86 -1.10
C LEU A 62 16.20 31.31 -0.15
N GLY A 63 17.32 30.59 -0.08
CA GLY A 63 18.50 30.95 0.71
C GLY A 63 18.57 30.27 2.09
N ILE A 64 17.64 29.35 2.40
CA ILE A 64 17.69 28.60 3.66
C ILE A 64 18.70 27.44 3.53
N PRO A 65 19.63 27.27 4.49
CA PRO A 65 20.55 26.13 4.50
C PRO A 65 19.81 24.79 4.49
N ARG A 66 20.28 23.84 3.66
CA ARG A 66 19.61 22.55 3.41
C ARG A 66 19.25 21.77 4.68
N THR A 67 20.11 21.78 5.70
CA THR A 67 19.84 21.11 6.97
C THR A 67 18.56 21.63 7.62
N TRP A 68 18.40 22.95 7.73
CA TRP A 68 17.21 23.58 8.29
C TRP A 68 15.97 23.37 7.43
N ALA A 69 16.11 23.46 6.11
CA ALA A 69 15.01 23.18 5.18
C ALA A 69 14.48 21.75 5.37
N VAL A 70 15.36 20.74 5.39
CA VAL A 70 14.98 19.33 5.60
C VAL A 70 14.34 19.13 6.97
N THR A 71 14.94 19.67 8.05
CA THR A 71 14.41 19.52 9.41
C THR A 71 13.00 20.11 9.54
N ILE A 72 12.78 21.32 9.02
CA ILE A 72 11.47 21.98 9.08
C ILE A 72 10.43 21.19 8.28
N VAL A 73 10.75 20.82 7.04
CA VAL A 73 9.84 20.06 6.18
C VAL A 73 9.50 18.71 6.79
N MET A 74 10.48 18.00 7.34
CA MET A 74 10.27 16.72 8.01
C MET A 74 9.35 16.86 9.24
N LEU A 75 9.57 17.88 10.08
CA LEU A 75 8.72 18.12 11.25
C LEU A 75 7.28 18.45 10.86
N VAL A 76 7.08 19.34 9.89
CA VAL A 76 5.75 19.69 9.39
C VAL A 76 5.07 18.46 8.78
N PHE A 77 5.80 17.67 7.99
CA PHE A 77 5.29 16.42 7.42
C PHE A 77 4.86 15.44 8.50
N LEU A 78 5.67 15.22 9.55
CA LEU A 78 5.33 14.32 10.64
C LEU A 78 4.09 14.78 11.40
N VAL A 79 4.00 16.07 11.73
CA VAL A 79 2.82 16.63 12.43
C VAL A 79 1.56 16.44 11.58
N LEU A 80 1.63 16.74 10.29
CA LEU A 80 0.50 16.59 9.38
C LEU A 80 0.14 15.11 9.17
N PHE A 81 1.12 14.24 8.98
CA PHE A 81 0.92 12.80 8.82
C PHE A 81 0.25 12.19 10.06
N TRP A 82 0.77 12.46 11.25
CA TRP A 82 0.19 11.95 12.50
C TRP A 82 -1.17 12.58 12.79
N GLY A 83 -1.34 13.88 12.56
CA GLY A 83 -2.62 14.57 12.71
C GLY A 83 -3.70 13.97 11.80
N LEU A 84 -3.35 13.72 10.54
CA LEU A 84 -4.24 13.03 9.59
C LEU A 84 -4.46 11.57 9.97
N ALA A 85 -3.44 10.82 10.37
CA ALA A 85 -3.60 9.43 10.78
C ALA A 85 -4.55 9.32 11.98
N ILE A 86 -4.33 10.11 13.03
CA ILE A 86 -5.17 10.09 14.24
C ILE A 86 -6.58 10.64 13.97
N GLY A 87 -6.75 11.62 13.07
CA GLY A 87 -8.07 12.15 12.74
C GLY A 87 -8.85 11.28 11.75
N LEU A 88 -8.21 10.86 10.67
CA LEU A 88 -8.83 10.21 9.52
C LEU A 88 -9.04 8.71 9.76
N ILE A 89 -8.06 7.99 10.32
CA ILE A 89 -8.18 6.53 10.57
C ILE A 89 -9.43 6.18 11.40
N PRO A 90 -9.71 6.83 12.56
CA PRO A 90 -10.90 6.46 13.34
C PRO A 90 -12.20 6.85 12.63
N VAL A 91 -12.20 7.95 11.89
CA VAL A 91 -13.38 8.36 11.11
C VAL A 91 -13.66 7.35 10.01
N LEU A 92 -12.65 6.95 9.24
CA LEU A 92 -12.78 5.91 8.22
C LEU A 92 -13.19 4.57 8.84
N SER A 93 -12.60 4.19 9.97
CA SER A 93 -12.98 2.98 10.68
C SER A 93 -14.46 3.00 11.07
N ARG A 94 -14.94 4.10 11.67
CA ARG A 94 -16.36 4.27 12.01
C ARG A 94 -17.24 4.24 10.78
N GLN A 95 -16.85 4.91 9.70
CA GLN A 95 -17.60 4.93 8.44
C GLN A 95 -17.73 3.52 7.84
N VAL A 96 -16.64 2.75 7.81
CA VAL A 96 -16.65 1.37 7.31
C VAL A 96 -17.50 0.47 8.21
N SER A 97 -17.35 0.57 9.53
CA SER A 97 -18.18 -0.19 10.48
C SER A 97 -19.65 0.15 10.34
N GLN A 98 -19.98 1.42 10.15
CA GLN A 98 -21.35 1.88 9.97
C GLN A 98 -21.94 1.41 8.64
N LEU A 99 -21.17 1.47 7.55
CA LEU A 99 -21.60 0.91 6.27
C LEU A 99 -21.95 -0.57 6.38
N ILE A 100 -21.11 -1.36 7.08
CA ILE A 100 -21.36 -2.79 7.31
C ILE A 100 -22.62 -2.99 8.17
N ALA A 101 -22.79 -2.20 9.22
CA ALA A 101 -23.94 -2.28 10.11
C ALA A 101 -25.25 -1.88 9.43
N ASP A 102 -25.21 -0.87 8.56
CA ASP A 102 -26.39 -0.33 7.87
C ASP A 102 -26.73 -1.14 6.60
N MET A 103 -25.81 -1.96 6.10
CA MET A 103 -25.96 -2.78 4.89
C MET A 103 -27.25 -3.62 4.86
N PRO A 104 -27.63 -4.35 5.93
CA PRO A 104 -28.88 -5.13 5.94
C PRO A 104 -30.11 -4.22 5.77
N SER A 105 -30.12 -3.07 6.44
CA SER A 105 -31.23 -2.11 6.34
C SER A 105 -31.33 -1.48 4.94
N MET A 106 -30.19 -1.24 4.29
CA MET A 106 -30.13 -0.74 2.93
C MET A 106 -30.67 -1.78 1.93
N ILE A 107 -30.35 -3.06 2.14
CA ILE A 107 -30.90 -4.17 1.34
C ILE A 107 -32.42 -4.26 1.51
N SER A 108 -32.93 -4.22 2.75
CA SER A 108 -34.38 -4.27 3.00
C SER A 108 -35.13 -3.07 2.40
N LYS A 109 -34.54 -1.86 2.45
CA LYS A 109 -35.10 -0.68 1.77
C LYS A 109 -35.10 -0.84 0.25
N GLY A 110 -34.03 -1.41 -0.31
CA GLY A 110 -33.95 -1.76 -1.73
C GLY A 110 -35.04 -2.75 -2.14
N GLN A 111 -35.24 -3.82 -1.35
CA GLN A 111 -36.33 -4.79 -1.56
C GLN A 111 -37.71 -4.11 -1.52
N GLY A 112 -37.96 -3.24 -0.54
CA GLY A 112 -39.21 -2.48 -0.45
C GLY A 112 -39.46 -1.58 -1.67
N LEU A 113 -38.41 -0.94 -2.21
CA LEU A 113 -38.52 -0.14 -3.43
C LEU A 113 -38.75 -0.99 -4.68
N LEU A 114 -38.17 -2.19 -4.75
CA LEU A 114 -38.44 -3.15 -5.83
C LEU A 114 -39.90 -3.64 -5.81
N LEU A 115 -40.50 -3.80 -4.63
CA LEU A 115 -41.92 -4.16 -4.49
C LEU A 115 -42.88 -3.03 -4.90
N LEU A 116 -42.41 -1.77 -4.93
CA LEU A 116 -43.19 -0.61 -5.39
C LEU A 116 -43.02 -0.36 -6.91
N LEU A 117 -42.06 -1.02 -7.58
CA LEU A 117 -41.87 -0.89 -9.02
C LEU A 117 -43.04 -1.44 -9.87
N PRO A 118 -43.66 -2.59 -9.54
CA PRO A 118 -44.85 -3.08 -10.25
C PRO A 118 -46.02 -2.10 -10.17
N GLU A 119 -46.19 -1.40 -9.04
CA GLU A 119 -47.25 -0.39 -8.89
C GLU A 119 -47.01 0.85 -9.77
N MET A 120 -45.76 1.28 -9.94
CA MET A 120 -45.44 2.49 -10.72
C MET A 120 -45.17 2.22 -12.21
N TYR A 121 -44.74 1.02 -12.59
CA TYR A 121 -44.47 0.62 -13.98
C TYR A 121 -45.13 -0.73 -14.37
N PRO A 122 -46.47 -0.82 -14.29
CA PRO A 122 -47.22 -2.06 -14.54
C PRO A 122 -47.14 -2.57 -15.98
N ALA A 123 -46.67 -1.75 -16.93
CA ALA A 123 -46.50 -2.14 -18.33
C ALA A 123 -45.21 -2.93 -18.62
N ILE A 124 -44.27 -2.99 -17.67
CA ILE A 124 -42.93 -3.57 -17.89
C ILE A 124 -42.59 -4.68 -16.87
N PHE A 125 -43.20 -4.67 -15.67
CA PHE A 125 -42.94 -5.65 -14.61
C PHE A 125 -44.24 -6.31 -14.12
N THR A 126 -44.30 -7.64 -14.10
CA THR A 126 -45.47 -8.45 -13.68
C THR A 126 -45.17 -9.21 -12.38
N GLU A 127 -46.17 -9.39 -11.53
CA GLU A 127 -46.04 -10.03 -10.19
C GLU A 127 -45.44 -11.44 -10.20
N GLU A 128 -45.51 -12.17 -11.32
CA GLU A 128 -44.93 -13.53 -11.47
C GLU A 128 -43.39 -13.57 -11.62
N GLN A 129 -42.71 -12.43 -11.82
CA GLN A 129 -41.25 -12.37 -12.03
C GLN A 129 -40.42 -12.00 -10.79
N ILE A 130 -41.09 -11.81 -9.64
CA ILE A 130 -40.47 -11.54 -8.33
C ILE A 130 -40.45 -12.83 -7.52
#